data_AF-A0A9P1GD49-F1
#
_entry.id   AF-A0A9P1GD49-F1
#
_cell.length_a   1.000
_cell.length_b   1.000
_cell.length_c   1.000
_cell.angle_alpha   90.00
_cell.angle_beta   90.00
_cell.angle_gamma   90.00
#
_symmetry.space_group_name_H-M   'P 1'
#
loop_
_entity.id
_entity.type
_entity.pdbx_description
1 polymer ?
#
loop_
_entity_poly.entity_id
_entity_poly.type
_entity_poly.pdbx_seq_one_letter_code
_entity_poly.pdbx_strand_id
1 'polypeptide(L)'
;MAYLGCYAAKDSGGTSGPTYENGFRKVMETLQPAVAHFENVKAIAEATKDPNTGKPTVVKKDMEALGYTFAHTILDSQEFLLPQRRNRVWGLALLNTGEYDQTFGQKYKDCLASLRSTFQFPLAVNFDEDSPMQHPKAGRHETLVKDAKQSETGDDIYVDCSSSLERCAKAARVLPCVTPSHPVYSTKLQRYMNNRDFMQAQGWWETCFCDDVYAQMLQKLGQDLAGNGFSSTVCQAATLAGMVVGVPSWMTVGAQVQSPQQAANAVAESDEPATQRGVKRRLRQKQAAPAYDPWTPEDNKKVKKKRIWQRKVSGIDSRKRSSGKKDVVRLGDLFPKHAMRMQAYDQAKADPSIEKPCQHVENLRLPGYFRCCFYKWKKARAQQKWPVLCAVCPKVAKKYKELPNTLRKLLGHQLKFNRRGQGACQNVTTFLPKAFEDAVVESIAERIEMCEEVTYRYVASVLDEGIQQWNHAVARFNEFASSPEQMLAHLDSQEGLDIEDEKAVVESLNKLHTKAAGCLFHISLKRSSTSFMNLALTYWVKSSFWQIC
;
A
#
# COMPACT_ATOMS: atom_id res chain seq x y z
N MET A 1 9.71 8.60 1.34
CA MET A 1 8.99 9.88 1.15
C MET A 1 9.46 10.84 2.25
N ALA A 2 10.11 11.95 1.90
CA ALA A 2 10.55 12.95 2.89
C ALA A 2 9.54 14.11 2.86
N TYR A 3 8.77 14.26 3.93
CA TYR A 3 8.00 15.47 4.18
C TYR A 3 8.91 16.45 4.93
N LEU A 4 9.43 17.46 4.24
CA LEU A 4 10.04 18.61 4.92
C LEU A 4 8.89 19.55 5.29
N GLY A 5 8.65 19.73 6.59
CA GLY A 5 7.61 20.62 7.08
C GLY A 5 7.82 22.03 6.53
N CYS A 6 6.82 22.55 5.81
CA CYS A 6 6.80 23.89 5.23
C CYS A 6 6.73 25.03 6.29
N TYR A 7 7.08 24.77 7.56
CA TYR A 7 6.78 25.65 8.69
C TYR A 7 7.93 25.69 9.71
N ALA A 8 9.08 26.23 9.33
CA ALA A 8 10.16 26.52 10.28
C ALA A 8 10.38 28.03 10.55
N ALA A 9 9.68 28.92 9.83
CA ALA A 9 9.74 30.35 10.12
C ALA A 9 8.40 30.84 10.66
N LYS A 10 8.46 31.58 11.78
CA LYS A 10 7.36 32.36 12.35
C LYS A 10 6.71 33.18 11.25
N ASP A 11 5.57 32.78 10.68
CA ASP A 11 4.75 33.73 9.93
C ASP A 11 3.28 33.34 9.71
N SER A 12 2.53 34.42 9.59
CA SER A 12 1.09 34.61 9.52
C SER A 12 0.36 33.78 8.46
N GLY A 13 -0.71 33.09 8.87
CA GLY A 13 -1.87 32.71 8.05
C GLY A 13 -1.57 32.17 6.64
N GLY A 14 -1.62 30.84 6.47
CA GLY A 14 -1.33 30.12 5.23
C GLY A 14 -1.92 30.74 3.96
N THR A 15 -1.09 31.51 3.27
CA THR A 15 -1.34 32.02 1.91
C THR A 15 -0.57 31.15 0.92
N SER A 16 -1.15 30.94 -0.27
CA SER A 16 -0.63 29.98 -1.26
C SER A 16 0.75 30.31 -1.82
N GLY A 17 1.14 31.59 -1.85
CA GLY A 17 2.48 32.04 -2.27
C GLY A 17 3.59 31.58 -1.31
N PRO A 18 3.54 31.96 -0.01
CA PRO A 18 4.53 31.53 0.97
C PRO A 18 4.69 30.01 1.12
N THR A 19 3.60 29.24 1.00
CA THR A 19 3.66 27.77 1.02
C THR A 19 4.44 27.20 -0.18
N TYR A 20 4.32 27.83 -1.34
CA TYR A 20 5.10 27.45 -2.52
C TYR A 20 6.57 27.85 -2.36
N GLU A 21 6.86 29.11 -2.05
CA GLU A 21 8.23 29.66 -1.96
C GLU A 21 9.04 28.98 -0.85
N ASN A 22 8.50 28.94 0.37
CA ASN A 22 9.21 28.43 1.55
C ASN A 22 9.04 26.92 1.74
N GLY A 23 8.06 26.30 1.08
CA GLY A 23 7.81 24.87 1.12
C GLY A 23 8.36 24.17 -0.12
N PHE A 24 7.54 24.06 -1.15
CA PHE A 24 7.85 23.24 -2.32
C PHE A 24 9.15 23.67 -3.02
N ARG A 25 9.28 24.95 -3.39
CA ARG A 25 10.47 25.46 -4.09
C ARG A 25 11.72 25.29 -3.24
N LYS A 26 11.66 25.64 -1.95
CA LYS A 26 12.80 25.49 -1.05
C LYS A 26 13.26 24.04 -0.90
N VAL A 27 12.33 23.09 -0.86
CA VAL A 27 12.63 21.65 -0.84
C VAL A 27 13.32 21.23 -2.15
N MET A 28 12.83 21.70 -3.30
CA MET A 28 13.48 21.42 -4.59
C MET A 28 14.91 21.97 -4.65
N GLU A 29 15.13 23.20 -4.17
CA GLU A 29 16.46 23.83 -4.08
C GLU A 29 17.41 23.06 -3.14
N THR A 30 16.91 22.63 -1.99
CA THR A 30 17.74 22.12 -0.90
C THR A 30 18.00 20.63 -1.03
N LEU A 31 16.95 19.85 -1.29
CA LEU A 31 17.05 18.39 -1.37
C LEU A 31 17.38 17.89 -2.77
N GLN A 32 17.06 18.68 -3.81
CA GLN A 32 17.18 18.27 -5.21
C GLN A 32 16.63 16.84 -5.45
N PRO A 33 15.36 16.57 -5.08
CA PRO A 33 14.79 15.23 -5.26
C PRO A 33 14.76 14.89 -6.75
N ALA A 34 14.94 13.62 -7.12
CA ALA A 34 14.86 13.23 -8.53
C ALA A 34 13.44 13.40 -9.11
N VAL A 35 12.43 13.22 -8.27
CA VAL A 35 11.02 13.31 -8.63
C VAL A 35 10.28 14.06 -7.54
N ALA A 36 9.41 14.99 -7.93
CA ALA A 36 8.50 15.67 -7.01
C ALA A 36 7.12 15.90 -7.63
N HIS A 37 6.09 15.72 -6.82
CA HIS A 37 4.72 16.04 -7.17
C HIS A 37 4.31 17.38 -6.58
N PHE A 38 3.66 18.21 -7.38
CA PHE A 38 3.08 19.48 -7.00
C PHE A 38 1.56 19.36 -7.06
N GLU A 39 0.84 19.81 -6.02
CA GLU A 39 -0.62 19.85 -6.02
C GLU A 39 -1.09 21.22 -5.56
N ASN A 40 -2.16 21.73 -6.17
CA ASN A 40 -2.79 22.98 -5.73
C ASN A 40 -4.26 23.10 -6.19
N VAL A 41 -4.97 24.10 -5.67
CA VAL A 41 -6.35 24.40 -6.08
C VAL A 41 -6.44 24.88 -7.54
N LYS A 42 -7.49 24.46 -8.26
CA LYS A 42 -7.74 24.86 -9.66
C LYS A 42 -7.65 26.38 -9.88
N ALA A 43 -8.19 27.15 -8.95
CA ALA A 43 -8.23 28.61 -9.01
C ALA A 43 -6.85 29.26 -9.16
N ILE A 44 -5.76 28.60 -8.73
CA ILE A 44 -4.41 29.13 -8.88
C ILE A 44 -3.95 29.14 -10.34
N ALA A 45 -4.42 28.18 -11.16
CA ALA A 45 -4.12 28.16 -12.59
C ALA A 45 -4.88 29.23 -13.37
N GLU A 46 -6.05 29.65 -12.86
CA GLU A 46 -6.93 30.65 -13.49
C GLU A 46 -6.68 32.08 -12.95
N ALA A 47 -5.90 32.23 -11.88
CA ALA A 47 -5.69 33.52 -11.24
C ALA A 47 -4.93 34.50 -12.16
N THR A 48 -5.53 35.63 -12.49
CA THR A 48 -4.89 36.66 -13.34
C THR A 48 -4.01 37.63 -12.56
N LYS A 49 -4.26 37.82 -11.26
CA LYS A 49 -3.80 39.03 -10.54
C LYS A 49 -2.52 38.90 -9.69
N ASP A 50 -2.04 37.70 -9.40
CA ASP A 50 -0.90 37.55 -8.48
C ASP A 50 0.33 36.90 -9.16
N PRO A 51 1.41 37.66 -9.43
CA PRO A 51 2.62 37.15 -10.08
C PRO A 51 3.49 36.24 -9.20
N ASN A 52 3.30 36.24 -7.87
CA ASN A 52 4.15 35.52 -6.91
C ASN A 52 3.48 34.27 -6.31
N THR A 53 2.39 33.81 -6.92
CA THR A 53 1.68 32.62 -6.47
C THR A 53 2.27 31.37 -7.14
N GLY A 54 2.11 30.20 -6.52
CA GLY A 54 2.43 28.88 -7.09
C GLY A 54 1.62 28.52 -8.35
N LYS A 55 1.48 29.46 -9.28
CA LYS A 55 0.93 29.31 -10.61
C LYS A 55 1.77 28.32 -11.39
N PRO A 56 1.15 27.42 -12.18
CA PRO A 56 1.91 26.41 -12.89
C PRO A 56 2.97 26.97 -13.86
N THR A 57 2.77 28.17 -14.41
CA THR A 57 3.75 28.85 -15.27
C THR A 57 4.97 29.34 -14.50
N VAL A 58 4.76 29.89 -13.30
CA VAL A 58 5.84 30.30 -12.37
C VAL A 58 6.57 29.05 -11.88
N VAL A 59 5.83 28.03 -11.43
CA VAL A 59 6.39 26.75 -11.01
C VAL A 59 7.25 26.14 -12.11
N LYS A 60 6.77 26.13 -13.36
CA LYS A 60 7.52 25.63 -14.50
C LYS A 60 8.86 26.35 -14.66
N LYS A 61 8.84 27.68 -14.69
CA LYS A 61 10.05 28.51 -14.85
C LYS A 61 11.06 28.27 -13.71
N ASP A 62 10.56 28.20 -12.48
CA ASP A 62 11.40 27.95 -11.31
C ASP A 62 12.01 26.53 -11.34
N MET A 63 11.23 25.52 -11.75
CA MET A 63 11.73 24.16 -11.91
C MET A 63 12.79 24.07 -13.01
N GLU A 64 12.56 24.71 -14.16
CA GLU A 64 13.54 24.78 -15.26
C GLU A 64 14.86 25.43 -14.80
N ALA A 65 14.78 26.53 -14.02
CA ALA A 65 15.95 27.19 -13.45
C ALA A 65 16.72 26.29 -12.46
N LEU A 66 16.04 25.35 -11.80
CA LEU A 66 16.63 24.38 -10.89
C LEU A 66 17.13 23.10 -11.60
N GLY A 67 17.01 23.01 -12.93
CA GLY A 67 17.43 21.85 -13.71
C GLY A 67 16.38 20.72 -13.75
N TYR A 68 15.10 21.06 -13.65
CA TYR A 68 13.98 20.12 -13.73
C TYR A 68 13.15 20.35 -14.99
N THR A 69 12.58 19.26 -15.51
CA THR A 69 11.46 19.33 -16.44
C THR A 69 10.16 19.31 -15.65
N PHE A 70 9.22 20.20 -15.97
CA PHE A 70 7.94 20.30 -15.26
C PHE A 70 6.75 20.30 -16.20
N ALA A 71 5.74 19.49 -15.86
CA ALA A 71 4.45 19.45 -16.54
C ALA A 71 3.32 19.45 -15.51
N HIS A 72 2.14 19.93 -15.91
CA HIS A 72 0.97 19.92 -15.06
C HIS A 72 -0.32 19.71 -15.87
N THR A 73 -1.37 19.31 -15.17
CA THR A 73 -2.74 19.23 -15.68
C THR A 73 -3.74 19.46 -14.55
N ILE A 74 -5.01 19.67 -14.88
CA ILE A 74 -6.11 19.74 -13.90
C ILE A 74 -6.84 18.41 -13.92
N LEU A 75 -6.98 17.80 -12.75
CA LEU A 75 -7.65 16.52 -12.56
C LEU A 75 -8.86 16.71 -11.65
N ASP A 76 -9.95 16.02 -11.95
CA ASP A 76 -11.13 15.93 -11.08
C ASP A 76 -11.14 14.55 -10.40
N SER A 77 -11.16 14.52 -9.07
CA SER A 77 -11.18 13.26 -8.29
C SER A 77 -12.31 12.30 -8.71
N GLN A 78 -13.40 12.83 -9.26
CA GLN A 78 -14.53 12.05 -9.75
C GLN A 78 -14.19 11.13 -10.94
N GLU A 79 -13.14 11.47 -11.70
CA GLU A 79 -12.63 10.68 -12.83
C GLU A 79 -11.63 9.61 -12.37
N PHE A 80 -11.31 9.57 -11.07
CA PHE A 80 -10.35 8.66 -10.46
C PHE A 80 -11.01 7.92 -9.30
N LEU A 81 -12.14 7.27 -9.58
CA LEU A 81 -12.85 6.35 -8.68
C LEU A 81 -13.53 6.97 -7.46
N LEU A 82 -13.29 8.24 -7.10
CA LEU A 82 -13.82 8.81 -5.85
C LEU A 82 -15.17 9.52 -6.06
N PRO A 83 -16.11 9.42 -5.11
CA PRO A 83 -17.42 10.07 -5.23
C PRO A 83 -17.35 11.55 -4.86
N GLN A 84 -16.42 12.30 -5.45
CA GLN A 84 -16.20 13.71 -5.16
C GLN A 84 -15.79 14.51 -6.39
N ARG A 85 -16.53 15.60 -6.66
CA ARG A 85 -16.13 16.63 -7.62
C ARG A 85 -15.09 17.56 -7.01
N ARG A 86 -13.80 17.29 -7.24
CA ARG A 86 -12.67 18.04 -6.70
C ARG A 86 -11.62 18.25 -7.78
N ASN A 87 -11.65 19.44 -8.36
CA ASN A 87 -10.67 19.86 -9.36
C ASN A 87 -9.40 20.41 -8.70
N ARG A 88 -8.25 19.82 -9.05
CA ARG A 88 -6.93 20.20 -8.54
C ARG A 88 -5.90 20.22 -9.65
N VAL A 89 -4.97 21.15 -9.56
CA VAL A 89 -3.78 21.21 -10.39
C VAL A 89 -2.82 20.15 -9.87
N TRP A 90 -2.42 19.22 -10.72
CA TRP A 90 -1.40 18.22 -10.46
C TRP A 90 -0.22 18.45 -11.38
N GLY A 91 0.95 18.65 -10.78
CA GLY A 91 2.22 18.86 -11.44
C GLY A 91 3.24 17.77 -11.12
N LEU A 92 4.13 17.52 -12.06
CA LEU A 92 5.23 16.58 -11.95
C LEU A 92 6.52 17.30 -12.33
N ALA A 93 7.46 17.36 -11.39
CA ALA A 93 8.82 17.82 -11.60
C ALA A 93 9.77 16.61 -11.63
N LEU A 94 10.56 16.50 -12.71
CA LEU A 94 11.54 15.44 -12.93
C LEU A 94 12.92 16.06 -13.10
N LEU A 95 13.93 15.54 -12.40
CA LEU A 95 15.30 16.00 -12.54
C LEU A 95 15.74 15.78 -13.99
N ASN A 96 16.19 16.84 -14.67
CA ASN A 96 16.52 16.73 -16.07
C ASN A 96 17.81 15.91 -16.26
N THR A 97 17.67 14.67 -16.73
CA THR A 97 18.79 13.78 -17.07
C THR A 97 19.31 13.97 -18.49
N GLY A 98 18.70 14.88 -19.28
CA GLY A 98 18.96 15.05 -20.71
C GLY A 98 18.11 14.16 -21.61
N GLU A 99 17.31 13.25 -21.05
CA GLU A 99 16.50 12.27 -21.81
C GLU A 99 15.06 12.72 -22.05
N TYR A 100 14.63 13.84 -21.45
CA TYR A 100 13.28 14.36 -21.63
C TYR A 100 13.19 15.29 -22.82
N ASP A 101 12.36 14.92 -23.79
CA ASP A 101 12.02 15.75 -24.94
C ASP A 101 10.91 16.77 -24.62
N GLN A 102 10.60 17.63 -25.59
CA GLN A 102 9.52 18.63 -25.46
C GLN A 102 8.11 18.01 -25.35
N THR A 103 7.96 16.72 -25.68
CA THR A 103 6.68 15.99 -25.64
C THR A 103 6.36 15.42 -24.26
N PHE A 104 7.31 15.44 -23.31
CA PHE A 104 7.11 14.96 -21.93
C PHE A 104 5.79 15.43 -21.31
N GLY A 105 5.50 16.73 -21.44
CA GLY A 105 4.29 17.29 -20.84
C GLY A 105 3.00 16.75 -21.46
N GLN A 106 3.01 16.38 -22.75
CA GLN A 106 1.88 15.75 -23.41
C GLN A 106 1.79 14.26 -23.03
N LYS A 107 2.91 13.53 -23.04
CA LYS A 107 2.98 12.13 -22.57
C LYS A 107 2.42 11.96 -21.16
N TYR A 108 2.75 12.88 -20.24
CA TYR A 108 2.22 12.88 -18.88
C TYR A 108 0.69 13.05 -18.84
N LYS A 109 0.16 13.99 -19.64
CA LYS A 109 -1.28 14.23 -19.74
C LYS A 109 -2.01 13.04 -20.35
N ASP A 110 -1.47 12.45 -21.40
CA ASP A 110 -2.06 11.30 -22.09
C ASP A 110 -2.10 10.08 -21.17
N CYS A 111 -1.02 9.83 -20.43
CA CYS A 111 -0.96 8.76 -19.44
C CYS A 111 -1.97 8.96 -18.29
N LEU A 112 -2.10 10.19 -17.79
CA LEU A 112 -3.15 10.51 -16.80
C LEU A 112 -4.55 10.34 -17.37
N ALA A 113 -4.77 10.70 -18.64
CA ALA A 113 -6.04 10.53 -19.32
C ALA A 113 -6.41 9.04 -19.47
N SER A 114 -5.43 8.17 -19.75
CA SER A 114 -5.66 6.72 -19.84
C SER A 114 -5.97 6.06 -18.49
N LEU A 115 -5.61 6.70 -17.37
CA LEU A 115 -5.92 6.23 -16.01
C LEU A 115 -7.29 6.72 -15.51
N ARG A 116 -8.00 7.55 -16.27
CA ARG A 116 -9.35 8.00 -15.91
C ARG A 116 -10.34 6.86 -16.03
N SER A 117 -11.35 6.90 -15.17
CA SER A 117 -12.46 5.96 -15.18
C SER A 117 -13.79 6.70 -15.12
N THR A 118 -14.79 6.15 -15.81
CA THR A 118 -16.19 6.54 -15.64
C THR A 118 -16.83 5.84 -14.43
N PHE A 119 -16.12 4.89 -13.82
CA PHE A 119 -16.54 4.20 -12.61
C PHE A 119 -16.12 4.98 -11.37
N GLN A 120 -17.00 4.99 -10.38
CA GLN A 120 -16.76 5.51 -9.04
C GLN A 120 -17.08 4.43 -8.01
N PHE A 121 -16.37 4.44 -6.89
CA PHE A 121 -16.72 3.60 -5.76
C PHE A 121 -18.16 3.87 -5.34
N PRO A 122 -18.98 2.82 -5.10
CA PRO A 122 -20.38 2.99 -4.77
C PRO A 122 -20.57 3.91 -3.55
N LEU A 123 -21.59 4.78 -3.59
CA LEU A 123 -21.89 5.70 -2.49
C LEU A 123 -22.19 4.94 -1.19
N ALA A 124 -22.87 3.80 -1.28
CA ALA A 124 -23.16 2.93 -0.13
C ALA A 124 -21.90 2.33 0.53
N VAL A 125 -20.78 2.26 -0.19
CA VAL A 125 -19.49 1.83 0.38
C VAL A 125 -18.82 3.00 1.11
N ASN A 126 -18.99 4.23 0.61
CA ASN A 126 -18.28 5.40 1.11
C ASN A 126 -19.03 6.15 2.22
N PHE A 127 -20.36 6.12 2.20
CA PHE A 127 -21.21 6.92 3.09
C PHE A 127 -22.12 6.03 3.91
N ASP A 128 -22.18 6.33 5.21
CA ASP A 128 -22.94 5.55 6.17
C ASP A 128 -24.45 5.80 6.01
N GLU A 129 -25.19 4.80 5.54
CA GLU A 129 -26.65 4.86 5.37
C GLU A 129 -27.41 4.67 6.69
N ASP A 130 -26.77 4.08 7.71
CA ASP A 130 -27.38 3.81 9.02
C ASP A 130 -27.32 5.01 9.98
N SER A 131 -26.56 6.05 9.60
CA SER A 131 -26.46 7.29 10.37
C SER A 131 -27.83 7.99 10.47
N PRO A 132 -28.19 8.55 11.64
CA PRO A 132 -29.51 9.10 11.88
C PRO A 132 -29.84 10.27 10.96
N MET A 133 -31.08 10.30 10.48
CA MET A 133 -31.61 11.40 9.69
C MET A 133 -31.62 12.70 10.49
N GLN A 134 -31.35 13.80 9.80
CA GLN A 134 -31.33 15.15 10.32
C GLN A 134 -31.93 16.12 9.29
N HIS A 135 -32.86 16.96 9.71
CA HIS A 135 -33.35 18.04 8.85
C HIS A 135 -32.28 19.11 8.62
N PRO A 136 -32.27 19.78 7.44
CA PRO A 136 -31.44 20.94 7.25
C PRO A 136 -31.74 21.99 8.32
N LYS A 137 -30.73 22.75 8.75
CA LYS A 137 -30.95 23.83 9.72
C LYS A 137 -31.91 24.88 9.15
N ALA A 138 -32.85 25.33 9.97
CA ALA A 138 -33.83 26.34 9.58
C ALA A 138 -33.18 27.59 8.96
N GLY A 139 -33.84 28.14 7.94
CA GLY A 139 -33.38 29.33 7.22
C GLY A 139 -32.50 28.99 6.03
N ARG A 140 -31.27 29.52 5.98
CA ARG A 140 -30.43 29.47 4.77
C ARG A 140 -30.11 28.06 4.28
N HIS A 141 -29.88 27.10 5.17
CA HIS A 141 -29.55 25.74 4.74
C HIS A 141 -30.76 25.08 4.05
N GLU A 142 -31.96 25.24 4.59
CA GLU A 142 -33.20 24.79 3.94
C GLU A 142 -33.41 25.45 2.58
N THR A 143 -33.16 26.76 2.45
CA THR A 143 -33.25 27.46 1.16
C THR A 143 -32.28 26.88 0.14
N LEU A 144 -31.01 26.67 0.51
CA LEU A 144 -29.98 26.09 -0.36
C LEU A 144 -30.36 24.65 -0.79
N VAL A 145 -30.84 23.84 0.14
CA VAL A 145 -31.26 22.46 -0.15
C VAL A 145 -32.50 22.43 -1.06
N LYS A 146 -33.47 23.32 -0.83
CA LYS A 146 -34.67 23.44 -1.67
C LYS A 146 -34.31 23.90 -3.08
N ASP A 147 -33.47 24.92 -3.21
CA ASP A 147 -32.96 25.40 -4.50
C ASP A 147 -32.21 24.30 -5.26
N ALA A 148 -31.32 23.57 -4.56
CA ALA A 148 -30.59 22.45 -5.16
C ALA A 148 -31.51 21.35 -5.70
N LYS A 149 -32.56 20.98 -4.98
CA LYS A 149 -33.58 20.02 -5.42
C LYS A 149 -34.39 20.50 -6.64
N GLN A 150 -34.50 21.81 -6.86
CA GLN A 150 -35.20 22.37 -8.01
C GLN A 150 -34.29 22.47 -9.24
N SER A 151 -32.98 22.65 -9.04
CA SER A 151 -32.02 22.88 -10.12
C SER A 151 -31.32 21.62 -10.62
N GLU A 152 -31.15 20.61 -9.78
CA GLU A 152 -30.42 19.37 -10.11
C GLU A 152 -31.40 18.24 -10.40
N THR A 153 -31.04 17.34 -11.32
CA THR A 153 -31.85 16.16 -11.63
C THR A 153 -31.54 15.01 -10.68
N GLY A 154 -32.57 14.47 -10.03
CA GLY A 154 -32.50 13.27 -9.17
C GLY A 154 -32.51 13.58 -7.67
N ASP A 155 -32.63 12.52 -6.86
CA ASP A 155 -32.85 12.66 -5.41
C ASP A 155 -31.57 12.61 -4.56
N ASP A 156 -30.43 12.28 -5.18
CA ASP A 156 -29.13 12.11 -4.52
C ASP A 156 -28.23 13.31 -4.78
N ILE A 157 -28.51 14.42 -4.09
CA ILE A 157 -27.84 15.71 -4.24
C ILE A 157 -27.09 16.03 -2.96
N TYR A 158 -25.85 16.49 -3.11
CA TYR A 158 -24.99 16.95 -2.02
C TYR A 158 -24.81 18.47 -2.12
N VAL A 159 -25.11 19.18 -1.02
CA VAL A 159 -25.22 20.65 -1.00
C VAL A 159 -24.29 21.23 0.05
N ASP A 160 -23.32 22.07 -0.35
CA ASP A 160 -22.54 22.90 0.58
C ASP A 160 -23.42 24.00 1.17
N CYS A 161 -23.72 23.89 2.46
CA CYS A 161 -24.63 24.80 3.14
C CYS A 161 -23.98 26.11 3.63
N SER A 162 -22.70 26.35 3.36
CA SER A 162 -21.98 27.58 3.75
C SER A 162 -21.79 28.56 2.59
N SER A 163 -21.87 28.06 1.36
CA SER A 163 -21.78 28.83 0.13
C SER A 163 -22.96 29.81 -0.07
N SER A 164 -22.74 30.95 -0.72
CA SER A 164 -23.80 31.94 -0.99
C SER A 164 -24.87 31.36 -1.91
N LEU A 165 -26.10 31.89 -1.88
CA LEU A 165 -27.20 31.43 -2.73
C LEU A 165 -26.79 31.43 -4.22
N GLU A 166 -26.12 32.50 -4.68
CA GLU A 166 -25.65 32.62 -6.06
C GLU A 166 -24.51 31.68 -6.43
N ARG A 167 -23.71 31.21 -5.46
CA ARG A 167 -22.53 30.37 -5.70
C ARG A 167 -22.64 29.05 -4.95
N CYS A 168 -23.86 28.54 -4.85
CA CYS A 168 -24.14 27.33 -4.11
C CYS A 168 -23.36 26.15 -4.70
N ALA A 169 -22.38 25.63 -3.96
CA ALA A 169 -21.65 24.45 -4.40
C ALA A 169 -22.52 23.21 -4.16
N LYS A 170 -23.08 22.67 -5.24
CA LYS A 170 -23.95 21.48 -5.25
C LYS A 170 -23.53 20.49 -6.32
N ALA A 171 -23.79 19.20 -6.11
CA ALA A 171 -23.52 18.16 -7.08
C ALA A 171 -24.47 16.96 -6.89
N ALA A 172 -24.91 16.38 -8.00
CA ALA A 172 -25.71 15.16 -8.02
C ALA A 172 -24.78 13.92 -8.04
N ARG A 173 -25.11 12.91 -7.21
CA ARG A 173 -24.44 11.60 -7.09
C ARG A 173 -22.96 11.64 -6.68
N VAL A 174 -22.41 12.82 -6.40
CA VAL A 174 -21.04 13.01 -5.89
C VAL A 174 -21.02 14.15 -4.89
N LEU A 175 -20.05 14.13 -3.97
CA LEU A 175 -19.82 15.24 -3.06
C LEU A 175 -19.25 16.46 -3.80
N PRO A 176 -19.64 17.69 -3.45
CA PRO A 176 -18.88 18.88 -3.83
C PRO A 176 -17.48 18.84 -3.18
N CYS A 177 -16.60 19.73 -3.63
CA CYS A 177 -15.26 19.85 -3.07
C CYS A 177 -15.34 20.11 -1.56
N VAL A 178 -14.77 19.19 -0.77
CA VAL A 178 -14.79 19.28 0.69
C VAL A 178 -13.90 20.44 1.11
N THR A 179 -14.47 21.36 1.88
CA THR A 179 -13.72 22.41 2.56
C THR A 179 -13.55 22.03 4.04
N PRO A 180 -12.53 22.58 4.72
CA PRO A 180 -12.26 22.26 6.12
C PRO A 180 -13.40 22.50 7.12
N SER A 181 -14.37 23.35 6.78
CA SER A 181 -15.38 23.82 7.75
C SER A 181 -16.81 23.89 7.24
N HIS A 182 -17.06 23.70 5.94
CA HIS A 182 -18.41 23.84 5.41
C HIS A 182 -19.23 22.56 5.63
N PRO A 183 -20.37 22.60 6.34
CA PRO A 183 -21.32 21.50 6.34
C PRO A 183 -21.85 21.20 4.93
N VAL A 184 -21.88 19.91 4.58
CA VAL A 184 -22.51 19.41 3.35
C VAL A 184 -23.72 18.58 3.73
N TYR A 185 -24.86 18.81 3.09
CA TYR A 185 -26.11 18.07 3.31
C TYR A 185 -26.37 17.10 2.16
N SER A 186 -26.73 15.85 2.47
CA SER A 186 -27.19 14.86 1.48
C SER A 186 -28.72 14.79 1.48
N THR A 187 -29.33 14.99 0.31
CA THR A 187 -30.80 14.92 0.17
C THR A 187 -31.34 13.49 0.21
N LYS A 188 -30.54 12.50 -0.21
CA LYS A 188 -30.90 11.08 -0.18
C LYS A 188 -30.74 10.49 1.21
N LEU A 189 -29.60 10.71 1.87
CA LEU A 189 -29.36 10.25 3.24
C LEU A 189 -30.12 11.08 4.28
N GLN A 190 -30.67 12.23 3.87
CA GLN A 190 -31.39 13.19 4.71
C GLN A 190 -30.61 13.55 5.98
N ARG A 191 -29.30 13.80 5.85
CA ARG A 191 -28.42 14.18 6.97
C ARG A 191 -27.25 15.02 6.50
N TYR A 192 -26.54 15.63 7.43
CA TYR A 192 -25.23 16.21 7.16
C TYR A 192 -24.17 15.12 7.03
N MET A 193 -23.22 15.36 6.13
CA MET A 193 -22.04 14.52 5.98
C MET A 193 -21.15 14.69 7.21
N ASN A 194 -20.60 13.58 7.70
CA ASN A 194 -19.77 13.53 8.90
C ASN A 194 -18.28 13.36 8.52
N ASN A 195 -17.41 13.38 9.53
CA ASN A 195 -15.96 13.23 9.33
C ASN A 195 -15.57 11.95 8.58
N ARG A 196 -16.28 10.84 8.83
CA ARG A 196 -16.03 9.57 8.14
C ARG A 196 -16.41 9.67 6.66
N ASP A 197 -17.54 10.27 6.34
CA ASP A 197 -17.95 10.45 4.94
C ASP A 197 -16.93 11.31 4.18
N PHE A 198 -16.46 12.41 4.79
CA PHE A 198 -15.48 13.30 4.16
C PHE A 198 -14.13 12.63 3.92
N MET A 199 -13.65 11.82 4.87
CA MET A 199 -12.41 11.06 4.69
C MET A 199 -12.56 9.99 3.59
N GLN A 200 -13.65 9.24 3.60
CA GLN A 200 -13.90 8.23 2.55
C GLN A 200 -14.06 8.85 1.16
N ALA A 201 -14.63 10.07 1.07
CA ALA A 201 -14.67 10.83 -0.17
C ALA A 201 -13.28 11.20 -0.73
N GLN A 202 -12.25 11.28 0.11
CA GLN A 202 -10.85 11.43 -0.31
C GLN A 202 -10.14 10.10 -0.57
N GLY A 203 -10.83 8.97 -0.44
CA GLY A 203 -10.25 7.63 -0.52
C GLY A 203 -9.39 7.28 0.70
N TRP A 204 -9.77 7.79 1.88
CA TRP A 204 -9.11 7.52 3.15
C TRP A 204 -10.02 6.65 4.00
N TRP A 205 -10.04 5.35 3.70
CA TRP A 205 -10.82 4.36 4.42
C TRP A 205 -10.13 3.94 5.73
N GLU A 206 -10.90 3.34 6.63
CA GLU A 206 -10.41 2.82 7.90
C GLU A 206 -9.20 1.88 7.72
N THR A 207 -9.24 1.05 6.68
CA THR A 207 -8.16 0.11 6.33
C THR A 207 -6.84 0.77 5.93
N CYS A 208 -6.83 2.07 5.62
CA CYS A 208 -5.61 2.81 5.31
C CYS A 208 -4.82 3.24 6.56
N PHE A 209 -5.41 3.07 7.75
CA PHE A 209 -4.84 3.53 9.00
C PHE A 209 -4.88 2.42 10.05
N CYS A 210 -4.13 2.58 11.13
CA CYS A 210 -4.43 1.80 12.32
C CYS A 210 -5.66 2.38 13.04
N ASP A 211 -6.43 1.51 13.69
CA ASP A 211 -7.71 1.84 14.35
C ASP A 211 -7.62 3.08 15.26
N ASP A 212 -6.55 3.17 16.06
CA ASP A 212 -6.34 4.27 17.00
C ASP A 212 -6.14 5.62 16.29
N VAL A 213 -5.44 5.64 15.15
CA VAL A 213 -5.21 6.86 14.37
C VAL A 213 -6.49 7.26 13.64
N TYR A 214 -7.19 6.31 13.04
CA TYR A 214 -8.44 6.58 12.36
C TYR A 214 -9.49 7.15 13.32
N ALA A 215 -9.65 6.53 14.49
CA ALA A 215 -10.55 7.01 15.53
C ALA A 215 -10.21 8.45 15.99
N GLN A 216 -8.92 8.78 16.11
CA GLN A 216 -8.48 10.14 16.46
C GLN A 216 -8.80 11.15 15.36
N MET A 217 -8.58 10.80 14.08
CA MET A 217 -8.91 11.65 12.95
C MET A 217 -10.41 11.95 12.93
N LEU A 218 -11.26 10.95 13.12
CA LEU A 218 -12.72 11.10 13.14
C LEU A 218 -13.24 12.03 14.24
N GLN A 219 -12.54 12.19 15.36
CA GLN A 219 -13.05 12.99 16.49
C GLN A 219 -12.96 14.50 16.28
N LYS A 220 -11.89 15.01 15.64
CA LYS A 220 -11.62 16.46 15.62
C LYS A 220 -11.13 17.00 14.28
N LEU A 221 -10.57 16.17 13.42
CA LEU A 221 -9.78 16.64 12.28
C LEU A 221 -10.23 16.05 10.94
N GLY A 222 -11.16 15.10 10.93
CA GLY A 222 -11.51 14.35 9.71
C GLY A 222 -11.89 15.26 8.54
N GLN A 223 -12.81 16.21 8.74
CA GLN A 223 -13.17 17.17 7.71
C GLN A 223 -12.02 18.13 7.33
N ASP A 224 -11.29 18.66 8.31
CA ASP A 224 -10.17 19.59 8.08
C ASP A 224 -9.05 18.92 7.26
N LEU A 225 -8.68 17.70 7.65
CA LEU A 225 -7.72 16.87 6.93
C LEU A 225 -8.24 16.50 5.54
N ALA A 226 -9.50 16.07 5.40
CA ALA A 226 -10.06 15.74 4.10
C ALA A 226 -10.19 16.96 3.17
N GLY A 227 -10.42 18.15 3.73
CA GLY A 227 -10.47 19.40 2.98
C GLY A 227 -9.09 19.78 2.43
N ASN A 228 -8.06 19.72 3.28
CA ASN A 228 -6.69 20.13 2.96
C ASN A 228 -5.85 19.03 2.30
N GLY A 229 -6.25 17.78 2.42
CA GLY A 229 -5.52 16.62 1.91
C GLY A 229 -5.66 16.39 0.41
N PHE A 230 -4.86 15.45 -0.07
CA PHE A 230 -4.93 14.95 -1.44
C PHE A 230 -5.92 13.80 -1.54
N SER A 231 -6.63 13.75 -2.66
CA SER A 231 -7.40 12.58 -3.05
C SER A 231 -6.45 11.42 -3.34
N SER A 232 -6.58 10.32 -2.60
CA SER A 232 -5.58 9.24 -2.60
C SER A 232 -5.44 8.58 -3.97
N THR A 233 -6.55 8.32 -4.66
CA THR A 233 -6.57 7.70 -5.99
C THR A 233 -5.96 8.59 -7.06
N VAL A 234 -6.17 9.91 -6.99
CA VAL A 234 -5.53 10.87 -7.91
C VAL A 234 -4.03 10.94 -7.65
N CYS A 235 -3.61 10.90 -6.37
CA CYS A 235 -2.20 10.83 -6.00
C CYS A 235 -1.54 9.55 -6.54
N GLN A 236 -2.22 8.41 -6.45
CA GLN A 236 -1.76 7.14 -7.01
C GLN A 236 -1.62 7.24 -8.53
N ALA A 237 -2.65 7.73 -9.24
CA ALA A 237 -2.61 7.91 -10.68
C ALA A 237 -1.49 8.87 -11.12
N ALA A 238 -1.30 9.99 -10.43
CA ALA A 238 -0.21 10.93 -10.70
C ALA A 238 1.17 10.30 -10.50
N THR A 239 1.32 9.47 -9.47
CA THR A 239 2.57 8.74 -9.19
C THR A 239 2.84 7.70 -10.27
N LEU A 240 1.85 6.87 -10.63
CA LEU A 240 1.95 5.85 -11.68
C LEU A 240 2.29 6.49 -13.03
N ALA A 241 1.57 7.54 -13.43
CA ALA A 241 1.88 8.27 -14.64
C ALA A 241 3.30 8.82 -14.61
N GLY A 242 3.73 9.37 -13.46
CA GLY A 242 5.10 9.83 -13.28
C GLY A 242 6.16 8.73 -13.42
N MET A 243 5.88 7.51 -12.97
CA MET A 243 6.78 6.36 -13.15
C MET A 243 6.91 5.97 -14.63
N VAL A 244 5.79 5.95 -15.36
CA VAL A 244 5.74 5.59 -16.78
C VAL A 244 6.47 6.62 -17.64
N VAL A 245 6.19 7.91 -17.46
CA VAL A 245 6.77 8.95 -18.33
C VAL A 245 8.13 9.45 -17.84
N GLY A 246 8.47 9.16 -16.59
CA GLY A 246 9.62 9.70 -15.89
C GLY A 246 10.73 8.70 -15.60
N VAL A 247 10.77 7.55 -16.29
CA VAL A 247 11.69 6.43 -16.01
C VAL A 247 13.12 6.88 -15.70
N PRO A 248 13.78 7.76 -16.48
CA PRO A 248 15.16 8.16 -16.20
C PRO A 248 15.36 8.73 -14.79
N SER A 249 14.50 9.67 -14.36
CA SER A 249 14.52 10.25 -13.02
C SER A 249 14.22 9.20 -11.94
N TRP A 250 13.25 8.32 -12.15
CA TRP A 250 12.93 7.26 -11.19
C TRP A 250 14.07 6.24 -11.03
N MET A 251 14.80 5.93 -12.10
CA MET A 251 15.98 5.06 -12.03
C MET A 251 17.10 5.67 -11.16
N THR A 252 17.22 7.01 -11.13
CA THR A 252 18.16 7.65 -10.20
C THR A 252 17.78 7.46 -8.72
N VAL A 253 16.48 7.34 -8.42
CA VAL A 253 16.01 7.04 -7.05
C VAL A 253 16.44 5.63 -6.64
N GLY A 254 16.30 4.65 -7.55
CA GLY A 254 16.71 3.26 -7.30
C GLY A 254 18.23 3.10 -7.14
N ALA A 255 19.01 3.81 -7.96
CA ALA A 255 20.47 3.77 -7.89
C ALA A 255 21.03 4.32 -6.56
N GLN A 256 20.33 5.24 -5.90
CA GLN A 256 20.74 5.77 -4.58
C GLN A 256 20.57 4.76 -3.42
N VAL A 257 19.85 3.65 -3.63
CA VAL A 257 19.60 2.63 -2.60
C VAL A 257 20.68 1.53 -2.58
N GLN A 258 21.57 1.50 -3.58
CA GLN A 258 22.71 0.59 -3.56
C GLN A 258 23.68 0.97 -2.44
N SER A 259 24.05 -0.02 -1.62
CA SER A 259 24.81 0.17 -0.38
C SER A 259 26.11 0.97 -0.59
N PRO A 260 26.60 1.73 0.41
CA PRO A 260 27.88 2.43 0.33
C PRO A 260 29.05 1.55 -0.11
N GLN A 261 28.99 0.24 0.18
CA GLN A 261 29.97 -0.76 -0.23
C GLN A 261 30.04 -0.97 -1.76
N GLN A 262 28.90 -0.93 -2.46
CA GLN A 262 28.86 -1.14 -3.92
C GLN A 262 29.32 0.11 -4.68
N ALA A 263 29.02 1.30 -4.17
CA ALA A 263 29.50 2.56 -4.73
C ALA A 263 31.03 2.72 -4.55
N ALA A 264 31.62 2.18 -3.47
CA ALA A 264 33.06 2.17 -3.27
C ALA A 264 33.79 1.24 -4.25
N ASN A 265 33.21 0.08 -4.55
CA ASN A 265 33.81 -0.88 -5.49
C ASN A 265 33.76 -0.40 -6.94
N ALA A 266 32.67 0.27 -7.36
CA ALA A 266 32.55 0.80 -8.73
C ALA A 266 33.51 1.97 -9.04
N VAL A 267 34.06 2.63 -8.02
CA VAL A 267 35.07 3.70 -8.19
C VAL A 267 36.49 3.12 -8.30
N ALA A 268 36.72 1.89 -7.84
CA ALA A 268 38.02 1.24 -7.87
C ALA A 268 38.36 0.57 -9.21
N GLU A 269 37.39 0.42 -10.13
CA GLU A 269 37.56 -0.35 -11.38
C GLU A 269 37.56 0.48 -12.67
N SER A 270 37.49 1.82 -12.62
CA SER A 270 37.49 2.64 -13.85
C SER A 270 38.75 3.50 -14.00
N ASP A 271 39.67 3.06 -14.86
CA ASP A 271 40.92 3.77 -15.24
C ASP A 271 40.74 4.84 -16.33
N GLU A 272 39.53 5.33 -16.59
CA GLU A 272 39.31 6.32 -17.65
C GLU A 272 39.55 7.79 -17.20
N PRO A 273 40.24 8.60 -18.04
CA PRO A 273 40.59 9.98 -17.74
C PRO A 273 39.38 10.92 -17.66
N ALA A 274 39.44 11.84 -16.69
CA ALA A 274 38.32 12.61 -16.16
C ALA A 274 37.73 13.72 -17.05
N THR A 275 38.09 13.83 -18.34
CA THR A 275 37.82 15.02 -19.15
C THR A 275 36.55 14.98 -20.02
N GLN A 276 35.77 13.90 -20.02
CA GLN A 276 34.51 13.83 -20.80
C GLN A 276 33.24 13.39 -20.02
N ARG A 277 33.26 13.40 -18.68
CA ARG A 277 32.02 13.15 -17.91
C ARG A 277 31.19 14.43 -17.81
N GLY A 278 30.23 14.60 -18.73
CA GLY A 278 29.18 15.60 -18.64
C GLY A 278 28.58 15.63 -17.23
N VAL A 279 28.64 16.81 -16.60
CA VAL A 279 28.07 17.25 -15.31
C VAL A 279 27.39 16.15 -14.47
N LYS A 280 28.14 15.16 -13.97
CA LYS A 280 27.68 14.30 -12.87
C LYS A 280 27.86 15.08 -11.57
N ARG A 281 26.95 16.02 -11.32
CA ARG A 281 26.89 16.75 -10.06
C ARG A 281 26.55 15.74 -8.96
N ARG A 282 27.51 15.47 -8.06
CA ARG A 282 27.28 14.70 -6.83
C ARG A 282 26.07 15.32 -6.11
N LEU A 283 24.94 14.63 -6.12
CA LEU A 283 23.83 14.91 -5.21
C LEU A 283 24.41 14.87 -3.80
N ARG A 284 24.30 16.00 -3.08
CA ARG A 284 24.81 16.12 -1.71
C ARG A 284 24.23 14.97 -0.89
N GLN A 285 25.08 14.30 -0.10
CA GLN A 285 24.63 13.30 0.86
C GLN A 285 23.44 13.86 1.64
N LYS A 286 22.40 13.03 1.82
CA LYS A 286 21.24 13.34 2.67
C LYS A 286 21.76 13.93 3.98
N GLN A 287 21.51 15.21 4.22
CA GLN A 287 21.70 15.76 5.55
C GLN A 287 20.77 14.99 6.49
N ALA A 288 21.26 14.62 7.67
CA ALA A 288 20.40 14.08 8.71
C ALA A 288 19.23 15.03 8.91
N ALA A 289 18.02 14.50 9.03
CA ALA A 289 16.86 15.31 9.38
C ALA A 289 17.22 16.15 10.61
N PRO A 290 16.90 17.46 10.64
CA PRO A 290 17.11 18.26 11.83
C PRO A 290 16.52 17.53 13.04
N ALA A 291 17.25 17.49 14.15
CA ALA A 291 16.70 16.97 15.39
C ALA A 291 15.41 17.76 15.67
N TYR A 292 14.28 17.08 15.74
CA TYR A 292 13.03 17.73 16.15
C TYR A 292 13.26 18.28 17.55
N ASP A 293 13.08 19.59 17.71
CA ASP A 293 13.01 20.15 19.05
C ASP A 293 11.87 19.44 19.80
N PRO A 294 12.11 18.90 20.99
CA PRO A 294 11.04 18.35 21.80
C PRO A 294 10.01 19.47 22.00
N TRP A 295 8.77 19.19 21.59
CA TRP A 295 7.65 20.09 21.79
C TRP A 295 7.55 20.42 23.27
N THR A 296 7.97 21.62 23.65
CA THR A 296 7.80 22.16 25.00
C THR A 296 6.48 22.95 25.01
N PRO A 297 5.59 22.72 25.98
CA PRO A 297 4.28 23.39 26.03
C PRO A 297 4.31 24.91 26.30
N GLU A 298 5.46 25.58 26.21
CA GLU A 298 5.64 26.92 26.77
C GLU A 298 5.74 28.00 25.68
N ASP A 299 5.11 29.13 25.99
CA ASP A 299 5.02 30.36 25.21
C ASP A 299 4.09 30.43 23.99
N ASN A 300 2.83 30.03 24.19
CA ASN A 300 1.71 30.73 23.54
C ASN A 300 1.34 31.99 24.33
N LYS A 301 2.13 33.07 24.19
CA LYS A 301 1.70 34.42 24.60
C LYS A 301 0.52 34.83 23.72
N LYS A 302 -0.68 34.62 24.28
CA LYS A 302 -1.99 34.93 23.70
C LYS A 302 -2.05 36.39 23.24
N VAL A 303 -2.07 36.62 21.92
CA VAL A 303 -2.63 37.85 21.35
C VAL A 303 -4.15 37.80 21.59
N LYS A 304 -4.62 38.54 22.60
CA LYS A 304 -6.05 38.62 22.96
C LYS A 304 -6.85 39.32 21.86
N LYS A 305 -7.55 38.56 21.02
CA LYS A 305 -8.71 39.10 20.27
C LYS A 305 -9.84 39.36 21.28
N LYS A 306 -10.29 40.61 21.40
CA LYS A 306 -11.46 41.01 22.20
C LYS A 306 -12.70 40.29 21.66
N ARG A 307 -13.13 39.22 22.35
CA ARG A 307 -14.47 38.64 22.19
C ARG A 307 -15.36 39.18 23.31
N ILE A 308 -16.41 39.89 22.92
CA ILE A 308 -17.50 40.31 23.80
C ILE A 308 -18.23 39.03 24.25
N TRP A 309 -18.17 38.72 25.55
CA TRP A 309 -18.90 37.61 26.15
C TRP A 309 -20.13 38.15 26.88
N GLN A 310 -21.31 37.67 26.49
CA GLN A 310 -22.50 37.73 27.32
C GLN A 310 -22.33 36.78 28.51
N ARG A 311 -22.52 37.30 29.73
CA ARG A 311 -22.46 36.55 31.00
C ARG A 311 -23.55 35.46 31.02
N LYS A 312 -23.16 34.20 31.19
CA LYS A 312 -24.05 33.18 31.78
C LYS A 312 -24.00 33.33 33.30
N VAL A 313 -25.19 33.29 33.90
CA VAL A 313 -25.48 33.51 35.33
C VAL A 313 -24.69 32.53 36.22
N SER A 314 -24.19 32.99 37.37
CA SER A 314 -23.54 32.15 38.38
C SER A 314 -24.56 31.30 39.14
N GLY A 315 -24.30 29.99 39.29
CA GLY A 315 -25.00 29.21 40.33
C GLY A 315 -25.55 27.83 39.97
N ILE A 316 -25.29 27.27 38.77
CA ILE A 316 -25.71 25.90 38.46
C ILE A 316 -24.49 25.07 38.05
N ASP A 317 -23.96 24.34 39.03
CA ASP A 317 -22.91 23.32 38.85
C ASP A 317 -23.56 21.99 38.41
N SER A 318 -23.51 21.71 37.11
CA SER A 318 -24.05 20.47 36.53
C SER A 318 -23.04 19.30 36.52
N ARG A 319 -21.95 19.35 37.31
CA ARG A 319 -20.88 18.33 37.28
C ARG A 319 -20.84 17.36 38.48
N LYS A 320 -22.00 16.86 38.94
CA LYS A 320 -22.03 15.84 40.02
C LYS A 320 -22.62 14.47 39.69
N ARG A 321 -22.99 14.15 38.44
CA ARG A 321 -23.45 12.79 38.10
C ARG A 321 -23.05 12.34 36.69
N SER A 322 -21.80 11.91 36.52
CA SER A 322 -21.45 10.99 35.42
C SER A 322 -20.54 9.88 35.94
N SER A 323 -21.15 8.88 36.59
CA SER A 323 -20.53 7.57 36.78
C SER A 323 -20.74 6.75 35.52
N GLY A 324 -19.64 6.36 34.85
CA GLY A 324 -19.67 5.32 33.82
C GLY A 324 -19.03 5.73 32.48
N LYS A 325 -17.70 5.72 32.43
CA LYS A 325 -17.00 5.30 31.20
C LYS A 325 -16.46 3.91 31.47
N LYS A 326 -16.92 2.92 30.71
CA LYS A 326 -16.27 1.60 30.67
C LYS A 326 -14.93 1.77 29.96
N ASP A 327 -13.89 1.19 30.52
CA ASP A 327 -12.56 1.20 29.93
C ASP A 327 -12.57 0.58 28.53
N VAL A 328 -11.98 1.30 27.58
CA VAL A 328 -11.82 0.86 26.19
C VAL A 328 -10.56 0.01 26.12
N VAL A 329 -10.72 -1.23 25.68
CA VAL A 329 -9.66 -2.25 25.53
C VAL A 329 -8.70 -1.82 24.42
N ARG A 330 -7.42 -1.66 24.74
CA ARG A 330 -6.32 -1.30 23.82
C ARG A 330 -5.76 -2.54 23.11
N LEU A 331 -5.02 -2.38 22.00
CA LEU A 331 -4.30 -3.48 21.36
C LEU A 331 -3.20 -4.09 22.26
N GLY A 332 -2.64 -3.29 23.17
CA GLY A 332 -1.81 -3.73 24.30
C GLY A 332 -2.55 -4.59 25.33
N ASP A 333 -3.88 -4.60 25.30
CA ASP A 333 -4.78 -5.38 26.17
C ASP A 333 -5.24 -6.71 25.51
N LEU A 334 -4.81 -7.00 24.29
CA LEU A 334 -4.86 -8.35 23.68
C LEU A 334 -3.61 -9.18 23.99
N PHE A 335 -2.46 -8.53 24.22
CA PHE A 335 -1.23 -9.13 24.74
C PHE A 335 -1.28 -9.69 26.18
N PRO A 336 -2.11 -9.20 27.14
CA PRO A 336 -2.17 -9.73 28.49
C PRO A 336 -2.72 -11.14 28.49
N LYS A 337 -3.59 -11.55 27.56
CA LYS A 337 -4.08 -12.93 27.51
C LYS A 337 -2.96 -13.94 27.20
N HIS A 338 -1.94 -13.52 26.45
CA HIS A 338 -0.73 -14.32 26.21
C HIS A 338 0.30 -14.16 27.34
N ALA A 339 0.40 -12.96 27.94
CA ALA A 339 1.25 -12.70 29.10
C ALA A 339 0.77 -13.46 30.35
N MET A 340 -0.53 -13.53 30.60
CA MET A 340 -1.16 -14.26 31.71
C MET A 340 -0.86 -15.75 31.66
N ARG A 341 -0.78 -16.37 30.47
CA ARG A 341 -0.42 -17.79 30.34
C ARG A 341 1.06 -18.03 30.61
N MET A 342 1.92 -17.09 30.23
CA MET A 342 3.35 -17.17 30.53
C MET A 342 3.62 -16.89 32.00
N GLN A 343 2.92 -15.92 32.60
CA GLN A 343 2.94 -15.66 34.04
C GLN A 343 2.42 -16.87 34.82
N ALA A 344 1.30 -17.49 34.42
CA ALA A 344 0.79 -18.70 35.06
C ALA A 344 1.78 -19.88 34.95
N TYR A 345 2.49 -20.00 33.82
CA TYR A 345 3.53 -21.02 33.67
C TYR A 345 4.78 -20.72 34.49
N ASP A 346 5.26 -19.47 34.50
CA ASP A 346 6.44 -19.08 35.26
C ASP A 346 6.14 -19.13 36.77
N GLN A 347 4.91 -18.82 37.21
CA GLN A 347 4.42 -19.04 38.57
C GLN A 347 4.35 -20.53 38.90
N ALA A 348 3.73 -21.36 38.04
CA ALA A 348 3.65 -22.80 38.25
C ALA A 348 5.03 -23.48 38.25
N LYS A 349 6.02 -22.89 37.57
CA LYS A 349 7.41 -23.37 37.58
C LYS A 349 8.19 -22.90 38.82
N ALA A 350 7.88 -21.72 39.34
CA ALA A 350 8.48 -21.20 40.56
C ALA A 350 7.95 -21.90 41.83
N ASP A 351 6.77 -22.50 41.75
CA ASP A 351 6.16 -23.26 42.85
C ASP A 351 6.71 -24.71 42.90
N PRO A 352 7.48 -25.08 43.94
CA PRO A 352 8.05 -26.42 44.07
C PRO A 352 7.00 -27.52 44.32
N SER A 353 5.75 -27.16 44.67
CA SER A 353 4.66 -28.13 44.87
C SER A 353 4.05 -28.63 43.55
N ILE A 354 4.33 -27.95 42.43
CA ILE A 354 3.76 -28.27 41.12
C ILE A 354 4.81 -29.04 40.29
N GLU A 355 4.76 -30.37 40.35
CA GLU A 355 5.69 -31.26 39.63
C GLU A 355 5.61 -31.12 38.09
N LYS A 356 4.42 -30.78 37.55
CA LYS A 356 4.15 -30.70 36.11
C LYS A 356 3.53 -29.36 35.69
N PRO A 357 4.32 -28.27 35.63
CA PRO A 357 3.81 -26.92 35.35
C PRO A 357 3.03 -26.80 34.03
N CYS A 358 3.43 -27.53 32.98
CA CYS A 358 2.72 -27.51 31.70
C CYS A 358 1.30 -28.10 31.80
N GLN A 359 1.15 -29.22 32.51
CA GLN A 359 -0.14 -29.90 32.70
C GLN A 359 -1.03 -29.09 33.64
N HIS A 360 -0.43 -28.45 34.64
CA HIS A 360 -1.12 -27.50 35.52
C HIS A 360 -1.75 -26.34 34.71
N VAL A 361 -0.97 -25.67 33.84
CA VAL A 361 -1.49 -24.56 33.01
C VAL A 361 -2.53 -25.03 31.97
N GLU A 362 -2.39 -26.25 31.45
CA GLU A 362 -3.40 -26.88 30.57
C GLU A 362 -4.74 -27.07 31.29
N ASN A 363 -4.69 -27.52 32.54
CA ASN A 363 -5.88 -27.73 33.37
C ASN A 363 -6.58 -26.43 33.76
N LEU A 364 -5.87 -25.29 33.76
CA LEU A 364 -6.47 -23.96 33.97
C LEU A 364 -7.38 -23.51 32.81
N ARG A 365 -7.40 -24.24 31.67
CA ARG A 365 -8.24 -23.98 30.49
C ARG A 365 -8.22 -22.52 30.02
N LEU A 366 -7.07 -21.84 30.15
CA LEU A 366 -6.93 -20.45 29.75
C LEU A 366 -7.24 -20.30 28.24
N PRO A 367 -8.13 -19.38 27.83
CA PRO A 367 -8.52 -19.25 26.43
C PRO A 367 -7.30 -18.97 25.57
N GLY A 368 -7.12 -19.69 24.44
CA GLY A 368 -5.97 -19.61 23.53
C GLY A 368 -4.77 -20.53 23.87
N TYR A 369 -4.96 -21.52 24.74
CA TYR A 369 -3.97 -22.57 24.98
C TYR A 369 -3.65 -23.36 23.70
N PHE A 370 -2.36 -23.40 23.32
CA PHE A 370 -1.85 -24.30 22.28
C PHE A 370 -0.75 -25.17 22.89
N ARG A 371 -0.90 -26.50 22.79
CA ARG A 371 0.04 -27.49 23.33
C ARG A 371 1.49 -27.27 22.82
N CYS A 372 1.69 -26.66 21.66
CA CYS A 372 3.01 -26.35 21.11
C CYS A 372 3.74 -25.19 21.83
N CYS A 373 3.04 -24.33 22.59
CA CYS A 373 3.65 -23.16 23.23
C CYS A 373 4.64 -23.49 24.36
N PHE A 374 4.53 -24.67 24.97
CA PHE A 374 5.26 -25.02 26.20
C PHE A 374 6.24 -26.18 26.02
N TYR A 375 5.92 -27.17 25.18
CA TYR A 375 6.55 -28.49 25.32
C TYR A 375 7.91 -28.69 24.65
N LYS A 376 8.51 -27.77 23.87
CA LYS A 376 9.86 -28.03 23.30
C LYS A 376 10.70 -26.88 22.68
N TRP A 377 10.28 -25.61 22.71
CA TRP A 377 10.88 -24.64 21.79
C TRP A 377 11.12 -23.22 22.34
N LYS A 378 11.39 -22.99 23.63
CA LYS A 378 11.49 -21.60 24.15
C LYS A 378 12.46 -20.71 23.33
N LYS A 379 13.64 -21.22 22.95
CA LYS A 379 14.58 -20.51 22.04
C LYS A 379 14.06 -20.39 20.61
N ALA A 380 13.65 -21.48 19.97
CA ALA A 380 13.18 -21.44 18.58
C ALA A 380 11.86 -20.66 18.41
N ARG A 381 11.00 -20.62 19.44
CA ARG A 381 9.75 -19.87 19.47
C ARG A 381 10.00 -18.37 19.39
N ALA A 382 10.96 -17.89 20.19
CA ALA A 382 11.38 -16.49 20.18
C ALA A 382 12.06 -16.14 18.87
N GLN A 383 13.01 -16.97 18.43
CA GLN A 383 13.69 -16.80 17.15
C GLN A 383 12.71 -16.80 15.97
N GLN A 384 11.74 -17.72 15.94
CA GLN A 384 10.77 -17.92 14.86
C GLN A 384 9.49 -17.11 15.00
N LYS A 385 9.45 -16.17 15.97
CA LYS A 385 8.30 -15.28 16.22
C LYS A 385 6.95 -16.00 16.30
N TRP A 386 6.91 -17.18 16.95
CA TRP A 386 5.69 -18.01 17.11
C TRP A 386 4.43 -17.26 17.58
N PRO A 387 4.52 -16.29 18.51
CA PRO A 387 3.35 -15.53 18.94
C PRO A 387 2.63 -14.83 17.77
N VAL A 388 3.37 -14.35 16.77
CA VAL A 388 2.81 -13.72 15.56
C VAL A 388 2.02 -14.76 14.77
N LEU A 389 2.56 -15.96 14.57
CA LEU A 389 1.84 -17.03 13.88
C LEU A 389 0.58 -17.49 14.63
N CYS A 390 0.63 -17.57 15.97
CA CYS A 390 -0.54 -17.91 16.78
C CYS A 390 -1.66 -16.87 16.66
N ALA A 391 -1.30 -15.59 16.52
CA ALA A 391 -2.25 -14.50 16.33
C ALA A 391 -2.85 -14.49 14.92
N VAL A 392 -2.00 -14.62 13.89
CA VAL A 392 -2.41 -14.49 12.48
C VAL A 392 -3.01 -15.78 11.92
N CYS A 393 -2.51 -16.96 12.33
CA CYS A 393 -2.91 -18.26 11.79
C CYS A 393 -3.10 -19.34 12.87
N PRO A 394 -4.07 -19.20 13.80
CA PRO A 394 -4.24 -20.09 14.95
C PRO A 394 -4.48 -21.57 14.57
N LYS A 395 -5.17 -21.83 13.45
CA LYS A 395 -5.40 -23.21 12.96
C LYS A 395 -4.09 -23.91 12.56
N VAL A 396 -3.17 -23.18 11.91
CA VAL A 396 -1.84 -23.67 11.52
C VAL A 396 -0.99 -23.89 12.77
N ALA A 397 -0.97 -22.92 13.68
CA ALA A 397 -0.24 -23.02 14.94
C ALA A 397 -0.70 -24.20 15.82
N LYS A 398 -2.00 -24.55 15.79
CA LYS A 398 -2.56 -25.71 16.50
C LYS A 398 -2.12 -27.05 15.87
N LYS A 399 -1.96 -27.10 14.55
CA LYS A 399 -1.67 -28.33 13.79
C LYS A 399 -0.19 -28.72 13.84
N TYR A 400 0.72 -27.75 13.77
CA TYR A 400 2.16 -28.01 13.61
C TYR A 400 2.93 -27.80 14.92
N LYS A 401 3.85 -28.73 15.23
CA LYS A 401 4.75 -28.64 16.39
C LYS A 401 5.92 -27.67 16.18
N GLU A 402 6.15 -27.23 14.93
CA GLU A 402 7.23 -26.36 14.48
C GLU A 402 6.78 -25.52 13.27
N LEU A 403 7.54 -24.47 12.93
CA LEU A 403 7.32 -23.68 11.72
C LEU A 403 7.44 -24.53 10.46
N PRO A 404 6.35 -24.64 9.66
CA PRO A 404 6.45 -25.15 8.31
C PRO A 404 7.56 -24.42 7.55
N ASN A 405 8.36 -25.17 6.78
CA ASN A 405 9.50 -24.63 6.03
C ASN A 405 9.12 -23.43 5.15
N THR A 406 7.91 -23.41 4.61
CA THR A 406 7.41 -22.29 3.80
C THR A 406 7.30 -21.00 4.59
N LEU A 407 6.80 -21.07 5.83
CA LEU A 407 6.76 -19.91 6.71
C LEU A 407 8.13 -19.57 7.29
N ARG A 408 9.03 -20.56 7.47
CA ARG A 408 10.45 -20.29 7.81
C ARG A 408 11.13 -19.45 6.74
N LYS A 409 10.94 -19.81 5.46
CA LYS A 409 11.47 -19.06 4.32
C LYS A 409 10.95 -17.62 4.30
N LEU A 410 9.65 -17.43 4.53
CA LEU A 410 9.03 -16.10 4.59
C LEU A 410 9.59 -15.23 5.73
N LEU A 411 9.83 -15.84 6.89
CA LEU A 411 10.34 -15.14 8.08
C LEU A 411 11.89 -15.04 8.12
N GLY A 412 12.59 -15.41 7.04
CA GLY A 412 14.05 -15.35 6.96
C GLY A 412 14.78 -16.38 7.83
N HIS A 413 14.14 -17.48 8.19
CA HIS A 413 14.74 -18.57 8.97
C HIS A 413 15.28 -19.69 8.08
N GLN A 414 16.39 -20.28 8.52
CA GLN A 414 16.97 -21.47 7.90
C GLN A 414 15.94 -22.62 7.84
N LEU A 415 15.85 -23.26 6.69
CA LEU A 415 15.01 -24.43 6.48
C LEU A 415 15.55 -25.56 7.36
N LYS A 416 14.67 -26.27 8.08
CA LYS A 416 15.14 -27.33 8.98
C LYS A 416 15.62 -28.57 8.23
N PHE A 417 15.01 -28.82 7.09
CA PHE A 417 15.29 -29.95 6.23
C PHE A 417 15.77 -29.39 4.90
N ASN A 418 17.08 -29.22 4.77
CA ASN A 418 17.72 -28.67 3.55
C ASN A 418 17.73 -29.67 2.39
N ARG A 419 17.61 -30.98 2.67
CA ARG A 419 17.51 -32.05 1.67
C ARG A 419 16.69 -33.20 2.23
N ARG A 420 15.85 -33.85 1.40
CA ARG A 420 15.41 -35.22 1.69
C ARG A 420 16.61 -36.14 1.50
N GLY A 421 16.82 -37.09 2.40
CA GLY A 421 17.56 -38.29 2.05
C GLY A 421 16.87 -38.93 0.84
N GLN A 422 17.64 -39.34 -0.16
CA GLN A 422 17.16 -39.92 -1.42
C GLN A 422 16.29 -41.20 -1.27
N GLY A 423 15.95 -41.64 -0.06
CA GLY A 423 15.29 -42.92 0.21
C GLY A 423 13.80 -42.89 0.59
N ALA A 424 13.10 -41.74 0.59
CA ALA A 424 11.71 -41.68 1.08
C ALA A 424 10.67 -41.55 -0.05
N CYS A 425 10.07 -42.70 -0.41
CA CYS A 425 8.88 -42.92 -1.26
C CYS A 425 8.95 -42.36 -2.69
N GLN A 426 9.28 -43.24 -3.64
CA GLN A 426 9.41 -42.92 -5.07
C GLN A 426 8.09 -42.47 -5.76
N ASN A 427 6.92 -42.76 -5.17
CA ASN A 427 5.65 -42.63 -5.92
C ASN A 427 4.67 -41.58 -5.39
N VAL A 428 4.97 -40.89 -4.28
CA VAL A 428 4.12 -39.80 -3.76
C VAL A 428 5.00 -38.72 -3.12
N THR A 429 5.15 -37.59 -3.83
CA THR A 429 5.76 -36.39 -3.27
C THR A 429 4.67 -35.40 -2.88
N THR A 430 4.82 -34.74 -1.73
CA THR A 430 3.94 -33.63 -1.31
C THR A 430 4.41 -32.29 -1.89
N PHE A 431 5.34 -32.31 -2.84
CA PHE A 431 6.00 -31.14 -3.40
C PHE A 431 5.89 -31.20 -4.91
N LEU A 432 5.52 -30.07 -5.50
CA LEU A 432 5.42 -29.91 -6.95
C LEU A 432 6.83 -29.75 -7.55
N PRO A 433 7.05 -30.14 -8.81
CA PRO A 433 8.27 -29.80 -9.54
C PRO A 433 8.54 -28.29 -9.51
N LYS A 434 9.81 -27.89 -9.37
CA LYS A 434 10.15 -26.47 -9.19
C LYS A 434 9.73 -25.60 -10.40
N ALA A 435 9.97 -26.09 -11.61
CA ALA A 435 9.53 -25.42 -12.84
C ALA A 435 8.00 -25.23 -12.88
N PHE A 436 7.24 -26.24 -12.42
CA PHE A 436 5.80 -26.13 -12.29
C PHE A 436 5.38 -25.10 -11.24
N GLU A 437 6.06 -25.09 -10.08
CA GLU A 437 5.85 -24.09 -9.03
C GLU A 437 6.06 -22.67 -9.55
N ASP A 438 7.13 -22.45 -10.30
CA ASP A 438 7.48 -21.14 -10.84
C ASP A 438 6.45 -20.67 -11.88
N ALA A 439 6.02 -21.53 -12.80
CA ALA A 439 4.98 -21.21 -13.78
C ALA A 439 3.64 -20.82 -13.11
N VAL A 440 3.20 -21.58 -12.09
CA VAL A 440 1.97 -21.26 -11.35
C VAL A 440 2.10 -19.93 -10.59
N VAL A 441 3.29 -19.66 -10.02
CA VAL A 441 3.55 -18.41 -9.30
C VAL A 441 3.51 -17.22 -10.26
N GLU A 442 4.13 -17.35 -11.43
CA GLU A 442 4.16 -16.31 -12.46
C GLU A 442 2.74 -15.97 -12.95
N SER A 443 1.92 -16.99 -13.27
CA SER A 443 0.52 -16.77 -13.67
C SER A 443 -0.32 -16.07 -12.59
N ILE A 444 -0.06 -16.36 -11.30
CA ILE A 444 -0.74 -15.67 -10.20
C ILE A 444 -0.20 -14.25 -10.02
N ALA A 445 1.12 -14.05 -10.16
CA ALA A 445 1.78 -12.77 -10.01
C ALA A 445 1.32 -11.77 -11.08
N GLU A 446 1.19 -12.20 -12.34
CA GLU A 446 0.67 -11.37 -13.44
C GLU A 446 -0.70 -10.74 -13.10
N ARG A 447 -1.61 -11.51 -12.50
CA ARG A 447 -2.91 -10.97 -12.08
C ARG A 447 -2.82 -9.99 -10.92
N ILE A 448 -1.90 -10.23 -10.00
CA ILE A 448 -1.64 -9.29 -8.89
C ILE A 448 -1.07 -7.99 -9.45
N GLU A 449 -0.17 -8.06 -10.42
CA GLU A 449 0.42 -6.90 -11.10
C GLU A 449 -0.64 -6.11 -11.87
N MET A 450 -1.61 -6.80 -12.47
CA MET A 450 -2.81 -6.18 -13.09
C MET A 450 -3.82 -5.65 -12.06
N CYS A 451 -3.54 -5.74 -10.76
CA CYS A 451 -4.41 -5.32 -9.67
C CYS A 451 -5.78 -6.05 -9.65
N GLU A 452 -5.85 -7.26 -10.19
CA GLU A 452 -7.05 -8.10 -10.11
C GLU A 452 -7.15 -8.82 -8.76
N GLU A 453 -8.38 -9.07 -8.30
CA GLU A 453 -8.61 -9.86 -7.10
C GLU A 453 -8.27 -11.34 -7.34
N VAL A 454 -7.20 -11.82 -6.70
CA VAL A 454 -6.81 -13.24 -6.73
C VAL A 454 -7.63 -14.03 -5.73
N THR A 455 -8.75 -14.59 -6.21
CA THR A 455 -9.61 -15.46 -5.40
C THR A 455 -9.03 -16.88 -5.27
N TYR A 456 -9.43 -17.60 -4.22
CA TYR A 456 -9.10 -19.03 -4.07
C TYR A 456 -9.54 -19.86 -5.28
N ARG A 457 -10.72 -19.55 -5.85
CA ARG A 457 -11.25 -20.25 -7.03
C ARG A 457 -10.33 -20.06 -8.24
N TYR A 458 -9.74 -18.88 -8.40
CA TYR A 458 -8.79 -18.62 -9.47
C TYR A 458 -7.51 -19.42 -9.28
N VAL A 459 -6.86 -19.35 -8.09
CA VAL A 459 -5.65 -20.13 -7.78
C VAL A 459 -5.90 -21.63 -7.99
N ALA A 460 -7.09 -22.09 -7.62
CA ALA A 460 -7.49 -23.47 -7.82
C ALA A 460 -7.56 -23.86 -9.31
N SER A 461 -8.14 -22.99 -10.12
CA SER A 461 -8.24 -23.18 -11.57
C SER A 461 -6.86 -23.16 -12.23
N VAL A 462 -5.97 -22.25 -11.83
CA VAL A 462 -4.59 -22.17 -12.36
C VAL A 462 -3.82 -23.45 -12.04
N LEU A 463 -3.96 -23.97 -10.81
CA LEU A 463 -3.33 -25.23 -10.43
C LEU A 463 -3.87 -26.42 -11.22
N ASP A 464 -5.19 -26.54 -11.38
CA ASP A 464 -5.81 -27.64 -12.12
C ASP A 464 -5.41 -27.60 -13.61
N GLU A 465 -5.42 -26.42 -14.23
CA GLU A 465 -5.04 -26.23 -15.63
C GLU A 465 -3.54 -26.45 -15.84
N GLY A 466 -2.73 -25.90 -14.94
CA GLY A 466 -1.29 -26.11 -14.95
C GLY A 466 -0.93 -27.60 -14.83
N ILE A 467 -1.61 -28.34 -13.95
CA ILE A 467 -1.37 -29.79 -13.81
C ILE A 467 -1.69 -30.51 -15.12
N GLN A 468 -2.79 -30.16 -15.79
CA GLN A 468 -3.14 -30.75 -17.08
C GLN A 468 -2.06 -30.46 -18.13
N GLN A 469 -1.61 -29.20 -18.24
CA GLN A 469 -0.57 -28.80 -19.18
C GLN A 469 0.78 -29.47 -18.89
N TRP A 470 1.19 -29.52 -17.61
CA TRP A 470 2.40 -30.21 -17.18
C TRP A 470 2.34 -31.68 -17.56
N ASN A 471 1.24 -32.36 -17.22
CA ASN A 471 1.07 -33.78 -17.53
C ASN A 471 1.04 -34.06 -19.02
N HIS A 472 0.43 -33.17 -19.81
CA HIS A 472 0.45 -33.24 -21.27
C HIS A 472 1.88 -33.07 -21.82
N ALA A 473 2.64 -32.10 -21.31
CA ALA A 473 4.04 -31.89 -21.70
C ALA A 473 4.92 -33.08 -21.33
N VAL A 474 4.76 -33.64 -20.12
CA VAL A 474 5.46 -34.85 -19.68
C VAL A 474 5.08 -36.05 -20.56
N ALA A 475 3.81 -36.21 -20.93
CA ALA A 475 3.38 -37.29 -21.81
C ALA A 475 4.00 -37.15 -23.21
N ARG A 476 3.96 -35.96 -23.83
CA ARG A 476 4.60 -35.70 -25.12
C ARG A 476 6.11 -35.90 -25.07
N PHE A 477 6.74 -35.45 -23.99
CA PHE A 477 8.17 -35.65 -23.79
C PHE A 477 8.50 -37.15 -23.68
N ASN A 478 7.74 -37.91 -22.90
CA ASN A 478 7.96 -39.35 -22.76
C ASN A 478 7.70 -40.11 -24.07
N GLU A 479 6.68 -39.73 -24.84
CA GLU A 479 6.41 -40.29 -26.17
C GLU A 479 7.58 -40.01 -27.12
N PHE A 480 8.01 -38.75 -27.20
CA PHE A 480 9.16 -38.33 -28.00
C PHE A 480 10.47 -39.02 -27.56
N ALA A 481 10.70 -39.11 -26.25
CA ALA A 481 11.88 -39.73 -25.68
C ALA A 481 11.88 -41.27 -25.80
N SER A 482 10.73 -41.89 -26.09
CA SER A 482 10.63 -43.34 -26.29
C SER A 482 11.17 -43.79 -27.65
N SER A 483 11.41 -42.87 -28.59
CA SER A 483 12.13 -43.12 -29.84
C SER A 483 13.33 -42.18 -29.97
N PRO A 484 14.53 -42.61 -29.55
CA PRO A 484 15.76 -41.85 -29.75
C PRO A 484 15.98 -41.41 -31.20
N GLU A 485 15.52 -42.21 -32.17
CA GLU A 485 15.62 -41.94 -33.60
C GLU A 485 14.76 -40.73 -34.02
N GLN A 486 13.55 -40.59 -33.49
CA GLN A 486 12.71 -39.42 -33.74
C GLN A 486 13.31 -38.15 -33.14
N MET A 487 13.97 -38.27 -31.99
CA MET A 487 14.63 -37.15 -31.35
C MET A 487 15.87 -36.69 -32.13
N LEU A 488 16.68 -37.64 -32.62
CA LEU A 488 17.80 -37.36 -33.51
C LEU A 488 17.31 -36.73 -34.83
N ALA A 489 16.31 -37.32 -35.49
CA ALA A 489 15.74 -36.77 -36.72
C ALA A 489 15.17 -35.35 -36.54
N HIS A 490 14.61 -35.04 -35.38
CA HIS A 490 14.15 -33.68 -35.07
C HIS A 490 15.32 -32.71 -34.87
N LEU A 491 16.38 -33.13 -34.19
CA LEU A 491 17.60 -32.34 -34.02
C LEU A 491 18.30 -32.08 -35.36
N ASP A 492 18.40 -33.10 -36.21
CA ASP A 492 18.97 -32.98 -37.56
C ASP A 492 18.12 -32.06 -38.46
N SER A 493 16.81 -31.98 -38.21
CA SER A 493 15.91 -31.06 -38.91
C SER A 493 16.04 -29.59 -38.48
N GLN A 494 16.64 -29.32 -37.33
CA GLN A 494 16.95 -27.96 -36.89
C GLN A 494 18.34 -27.57 -37.40
N GLU A 495 18.37 -26.87 -38.54
CA GLU A 495 19.59 -26.54 -39.29
C GLU A 495 20.77 -26.06 -38.42
N GLY A 496 21.94 -26.68 -38.60
CA GLY A 496 23.24 -26.07 -38.24
C GLY A 496 24.04 -26.71 -37.11
N LEU A 497 23.72 -27.92 -36.65
CA LEU A 497 24.56 -28.65 -35.69
C LEU A 497 25.40 -29.73 -36.42
N ASP A 498 26.64 -29.39 -36.76
CA ASP A 498 27.65 -30.38 -37.17
C ASP A 498 27.99 -31.25 -35.94
N ILE A 499 27.39 -32.44 -35.86
CA ILE A 499 27.66 -33.41 -34.80
C ILE A 499 28.80 -34.32 -35.27
N GLU A 500 30.01 -34.08 -34.76
CA GLU A 500 31.21 -34.85 -35.14
C GLU A 500 31.25 -36.29 -34.57
N ASP A 501 30.44 -36.62 -33.56
CA ASP A 501 30.39 -37.95 -32.93
C ASP A 501 28.97 -38.35 -32.48
N GLU A 502 28.29 -39.08 -33.36
CA GLU A 502 26.94 -39.62 -33.15
C GLU A 502 26.84 -40.49 -31.88
N LYS A 503 27.91 -41.24 -31.55
CA LYS A 503 27.92 -42.13 -30.38
C LYS A 503 27.95 -41.35 -29.07
N ALA A 504 28.71 -40.26 -29.02
CA ALA A 504 28.74 -39.35 -27.88
C ALA A 504 27.38 -38.63 -27.67
N VAL A 505 26.66 -38.33 -28.77
CA VAL A 505 25.32 -37.76 -28.70
C VAL A 505 24.31 -38.77 -28.17
N VAL A 506 24.31 -40.00 -28.66
CA VAL A 506 23.45 -41.07 -28.14
C VAL A 506 23.69 -41.31 -26.64
N GLU A 507 24.96 -41.33 -26.20
CA GLU A 507 25.27 -41.48 -24.76
C GLU A 507 24.77 -40.28 -23.93
N SER A 508 24.93 -39.06 -24.45
CA SER A 508 24.45 -37.83 -23.81
C SER A 508 22.93 -37.78 -23.72
N LEU A 509 22.23 -38.22 -24.78
CA LEU A 509 20.79 -38.35 -24.82
C LEU A 509 20.28 -39.40 -23.82
N ASN A 510 20.96 -40.55 -23.70
CA ASN A 510 20.61 -41.56 -22.70
C ASN A 510 20.82 -41.06 -21.26
N LYS A 511 21.88 -40.30 -21.00
CA LYS A 511 22.11 -39.63 -19.70
C LYS A 511 21.02 -38.59 -19.42
N LEU A 512 20.65 -37.81 -20.42
CA LEU A 512 19.58 -36.82 -20.31
C LEU A 512 18.23 -37.50 -20.07
N HIS A 513 17.92 -38.57 -20.78
CA HIS A 513 16.73 -39.39 -20.61
C HIS A 513 16.63 -39.93 -19.19
N THR A 514 17.71 -40.52 -18.67
CA THR A 514 17.77 -41.03 -17.29
C THR A 514 17.53 -39.92 -16.26
N LYS A 515 18.08 -38.72 -16.51
CA LYS A 515 17.90 -37.55 -15.63
C LYS A 515 16.47 -36.99 -15.72
N ALA A 516 15.90 -36.93 -16.92
CA ALA A 516 14.56 -36.44 -17.19
C ALA A 516 13.50 -37.39 -16.60
N ALA A 517 13.65 -38.71 -16.77
CA ALA A 517 12.78 -39.72 -16.17
C ALA A 517 12.74 -39.63 -14.63
N GLY A 518 13.82 -39.18 -13.99
CA GLY A 518 13.87 -38.93 -12.54
C GLY A 518 13.23 -37.61 -12.09
N CYS A 519 12.96 -36.68 -13.00
CA CYS A 519 12.52 -35.31 -12.70
C CYS A 519 11.14 -34.96 -13.28
N LEU A 520 10.72 -35.64 -14.34
CA LEU A 520 9.45 -35.43 -15.05
C LEU A 520 8.49 -36.56 -14.71
N PHE A 521 7.57 -36.28 -13.81
CA PHE A 521 6.52 -37.22 -13.42
C PHE A 521 5.16 -36.56 -13.53
N HIS A 522 4.14 -37.39 -13.74
CA HIS A 522 2.76 -36.96 -13.76
C HIS A 522 2.35 -36.46 -12.37
N ILE A 523 1.77 -35.27 -12.31
CA ILE A 523 1.26 -34.66 -11.09
C ILE A 523 -0.21 -35.05 -10.93
N SER A 524 -0.60 -35.45 -9.71
CA SER A 524 -2.00 -35.64 -9.35
C SER A 524 -2.27 -35.00 -7.99
N LEU A 525 -3.27 -34.12 -7.94
CA LEU A 525 -3.74 -33.52 -6.70
C LEU A 525 -5.04 -34.17 -6.25
N LYS A 526 -5.04 -34.73 -5.03
CA LYS A 526 -6.28 -35.13 -4.37
C LYS A 526 -7.03 -33.88 -3.91
N ARG A 527 -8.15 -33.57 -4.58
CA ARG A 527 -9.06 -32.44 -4.27
C ARG A 527 -9.59 -32.43 -2.83
N SER A 528 -9.62 -33.60 -2.18
CA SER A 528 -10.04 -33.74 -0.77
C SER A 528 -8.97 -33.36 0.26
N SER A 529 -7.75 -33.00 -0.16
CA SER A 529 -6.64 -32.81 0.77
C SER A 529 -6.47 -31.36 1.24
N THR A 530 -6.24 -31.20 2.54
CA THR A 530 -5.66 -29.97 3.13
C THR A 530 -4.37 -29.50 2.46
N SER A 531 -3.75 -30.30 1.59
CA SER A 531 -2.55 -29.94 0.83
C SER A 531 -2.83 -28.87 -0.22
N PHE A 532 -4.01 -28.91 -0.85
CA PHE A 532 -4.46 -27.87 -1.78
C PHE A 532 -4.62 -26.53 -1.06
N MET A 533 -5.27 -26.57 0.11
CA MET A 533 -5.38 -25.44 1.02
C MET A 533 -4.01 -24.96 1.47
N ASN A 534 -3.06 -25.83 1.83
CA ASN A 534 -1.74 -25.41 2.28
C ASN A 534 -0.90 -24.74 1.17
N LEU A 535 -0.99 -25.19 -0.07
CA LEU A 535 -0.35 -24.55 -1.22
C LEU A 535 -1.00 -23.18 -1.46
N ALA A 536 -2.33 -23.14 -1.65
CA ALA A 536 -3.06 -21.89 -1.86
C ALA A 536 -2.87 -20.87 -0.72
N LEU A 537 -2.88 -21.31 0.56
CA LEU A 537 -2.66 -20.43 1.71
C LEU A 537 -1.22 -19.92 1.77
N THR A 538 -0.23 -20.74 1.37
CA THR A 538 1.16 -20.28 1.30
C THR A 538 1.30 -19.15 0.28
N TYR A 539 0.64 -19.27 -0.87
CA TYR A 539 0.70 -18.26 -1.93
C TYR A 539 -0.15 -17.03 -1.61
N TRP A 540 -1.31 -17.21 -0.99
CA TRP A 540 -2.16 -16.11 -0.51
C TRP A 540 -1.49 -15.32 0.62
N VAL A 541 -0.78 -16.00 1.53
CA VAL A 541 0.03 -15.32 2.56
C VAL A 541 1.22 -14.59 1.93
N LYS A 542 1.85 -15.13 0.87
CA LYS A 542 2.88 -14.38 0.13
C LYS A 542 2.30 -13.11 -0.51
N SER A 543 1.18 -13.19 -1.22
CA SER A 543 0.58 -12.02 -1.88
C SER A 543 0.08 -10.98 -0.89
N SER A 544 -0.59 -11.42 0.19
CA SER A 544 -1.10 -10.51 1.23
C SER A 544 0.03 -9.87 2.03
N PHE A 545 1.15 -10.58 2.27
CA PHE A 545 2.31 -10.01 2.97
C PHE A 545 3.03 -8.97 2.11
N TRP A 546 3.06 -9.12 0.78
CA TRP A 546 3.56 -8.10 -0.16
C TRP A 546 2.61 -6.91 -0.36
N GLN A 547 1.33 -7.03 -0.01
CA GLN A 547 0.40 -5.90 0.02
C GLN A 547 0.43 -5.13 1.36
N ILE A 548 0.94 -5.77 2.43
CA ILE A 548 1.06 -5.18 3.77
C ILE A 548 2.45 -4.54 4.01
N CYS A 549 3.48 -4.96 3.27
CA CYS A 549 4.82 -4.37 3.27
C CYS A 549 4.99 -3.46 2.06
#